data_AF-A0A3C0ZFL0-F1
#
_entry.id   AF-A0A3C0ZFL0-F1
#
_cell.length_a   1.000
_cell.length_b   1.000
_cell.length_c   1.000
_cell.angle_alpha   90.00
_cell.angle_beta   90.00
_cell.angle_gamma   90.00
#
_symmetry.space_group_name_H-M   'P 1'
#
loop_
_entity.id
_entity.type
_entity.pdbx_description
1 polymer ?
#
loop_
_entity_poly.entity_id
_entity_poly.type
_entity_poly.pdbx_seq_one_letter_code
_entity_poly.pdbx_strand_id
1 'polypeptide(L)' 'MCHSFDRTLVGPSLDAVIKRRTPEWIMNMMLDPATMLEKDADAKALSKEYGSPMISLGLKQEEARAILEYLRERNSTTK' A
#
# COMPACT_ATOMS: atom_id res chain seq x y z
N MET A 1 8.66 4.96 10.30
CA MET A 1 7.31 5.11 9.71
C MET A 1 7.47 5.44 8.23
N CYS A 2 7.00 4.57 7.31
CA CYS A 2 7.28 4.70 5.87
C CYS A 2 6.22 5.45 5.08
N HIS A 3 4.98 5.52 5.58
CA HIS A 3 3.84 6.12 4.90
C HIS A 3 3.19 7.20 5.77
N SER A 4 2.53 8.16 5.11
CA SER A 4 1.60 9.10 5.74
C SER A 4 0.41 9.35 4.80
N PHE A 5 -0.59 10.11 5.25
CA PHE A 5 -1.73 10.51 4.42
C PHE A 5 -1.50 11.87 3.75
N ASP A 6 -0.84 12.81 4.42
CA ASP A 6 -0.76 14.19 3.92
C ASP A 6 0.44 14.43 3.00
N ARG A 7 1.46 13.56 3.06
CA ARG A 7 2.69 13.73 2.29
C ARG A 7 3.39 12.41 1.96
N THR A 8 4.22 12.47 0.93
CA THR A 8 5.22 11.44 0.63
C THR A 8 6.28 11.41 1.72
N LEU A 9 6.68 10.19 2.14
CA LEU A 9 7.81 9.95 3.02
C LEU A 9 8.81 9.02 2.30
N VAL A 10 9.17 7.89 2.91
CA VAL A 10 9.94 6.82 2.26
C VAL A 10 9.07 6.10 1.22
N GLY A 11 7.76 5.99 1.45
CA GLY A 11 6.79 5.50 0.48
C GLY A 11 5.76 6.57 0.09
N PRO A 12 4.92 6.26 -0.91
CA PRO A 12 3.86 7.15 -1.37
C PRO A 12 2.82 7.43 -0.29
N SER A 13 2.09 8.54 -0.43
CA SER A 13 0.93 8.81 0.42
C SER A 13 -0.15 7.71 0.28
N LEU A 14 -0.76 7.34 1.41
CA LEU A 14 -1.90 6.42 1.47
C LEU A 14 -3.25 7.14 1.29
N ASP A 15 -3.26 8.46 1.19
CA ASP A 15 -4.48 9.20 0.89
C ASP A 15 -5.00 8.83 -0.49
N ALA A 16 -6.32 8.68 -0.61
CA ALA A 16 -7.06 8.20 -1.76
C ALA A 16 -6.54 6.88 -2.38
N VAL A 17 -5.77 6.05 -1.68
CA VAL A 17 -5.17 4.82 -2.24
C VAL A 17 -6.23 3.85 -2.78
N ILE A 18 -7.39 3.77 -2.11
CA ILE A 18 -8.53 2.94 -2.53
C ILE A 18 -9.17 3.40 -3.84
N LYS A 19 -8.92 4.64 -4.28
CA LYS A 19 -9.39 5.18 -5.57
C LYS A 19 -8.39 4.88 -6.69
N ARG A 20 -7.12 4.62 -6.36
CA ARG A 20 -6.02 4.37 -7.31
C ARG A 20 -5.71 2.89 -7.52
N ARG A 21 -6.02 2.04 -6.55
CA ARG A 21 -5.63 0.62 -6.52
C ARG A 21 -6.80 -0.25 -6.09
N THR A 22 -6.84 -1.48 -6.60
CA THR A 22 -7.87 -2.43 -6.19
C THR A 22 -7.60 -2.96 -4.77
N PRO A 23 -8.63 -3.44 -4.06
CA PRO A 23 -8.48 -4.07 -2.75
C PRO A 23 -7.46 -5.21 -2.74
N GLU A 24 -7.45 -6.03 -3.79
CA GLU A 24 -6.56 -7.17 -3.95
C GLU A 24 -5.10 -6.71 -4.08
N TRP A 25 -4.86 -5.66 -4.87
CA TRP A 25 -3.52 -5.11 -5.03
C TRP A 25 -2.98 -4.55 -3.71
N ILE A 26 -3.81 -3.82 -2.95
CA ILE A 26 -3.46 -3.25 -1.65
C ILE A 26 -3.13 -4.38 -0.66
N MET A 27 -3.95 -5.42 -0.59
CA MET A 27 -3.69 -6.57 0.27
C MET A 27 -2.44 -7.35 -0.12
N ASN A 28 -2.24 -7.61 -1.42
CA ASN A 28 -1.06 -8.33 -1.90
C ASN A 28 0.23 -7.56 -1.61
N MET A 29 0.23 -6.23 -1.74
CA MET A 29 1.38 -5.41 -1.32
C MET A 29 1.67 -5.49 0.18
N MET A 30 0.65 -5.63 1.03
CA MET A 30 0.85 -5.77 2.48
C MET A 30 1.33 -7.17 2.87
N LEU A 31 0.81 -8.21 2.23
CA LEU A 31 1.06 -9.61 2.57
C LEU A 31 2.36 -10.15 1.94
N ASP A 32 2.59 -9.85 0.66
CA ASP A 32 3.75 -10.32 -0.08
C ASP A 32 4.29 -9.24 -1.04
N PRO A 33 4.87 -8.16 -0.48
CA PRO A 33 5.46 -7.10 -1.29
C PRO A 33 6.63 -7.62 -2.15
N ALA A 34 7.32 -8.69 -1.77
CA ALA A 34 8.43 -9.23 -2.55
C ALA A 34 7.95 -9.76 -3.90
N THR A 35 6.91 -10.60 -3.90
CA THR A 35 6.31 -11.10 -5.16
C THR A 35 5.72 -9.96 -5.98
N MET A 36 5.09 -8.96 -5.34
CA MET A 36 4.57 -7.80 -6.04
C MET A 36 5.69 -6.99 -6.71
N LEU A 37 6.79 -6.73 -6.02
CA LEU A 37 7.96 -6.04 -6.57
C LEU A 37 8.63 -6.86 -7.70
N GLU A 38 8.47 -8.17 -7.73
CA GLU A 38 8.98 -9.03 -8.80
C GLU A 38 8.03 -9.13 -10.01
N LYS A 39 6.71 -9.08 -9.82
CA LYS A 39 5.75 -9.42 -10.87
C LYS A 39 4.86 -8.27 -11.32
N ASP A 40 4.55 -7.33 -10.45
CA ASP A 40 3.64 -6.22 -10.73
C ASP A 40 4.40 -5.00 -11.27
N ALA A 41 4.00 -4.51 -12.44
CA ALA A 41 4.68 -3.39 -13.10
C ALA A 41 4.56 -2.08 -12.31
N ASP A 42 3.42 -1.86 -11.66
CA ASP A 42 3.17 -0.66 -10.86
C ASP A 42 3.99 -0.68 -9.56
N ALA A 43 4.06 -1.81 -8.88
CA ALA A 43 4.90 -1.98 -7.69
C ALA A 43 6.39 -1.74 -8.01
N LYS A 44 6.87 -2.24 -9.16
CA LYS A 44 8.23 -1.98 -9.65
C LYS A 44 8.48 -0.51 -9.92
N ALA A 45 7.55 0.15 -10.62
CA ALA A 45 7.66 1.57 -10.94
C ALA A 45 7.73 2.41 -9.66
N LEU A 46 6.86 2.13 -8.69
CA LEU A 46 6.87 2.78 -7.38
C LEU A 46 8.19 2.52 -6.65
N SER A 47 8.68 1.29 -6.59
CA SER A 47 9.97 1.00 -5.93
C SER A 47 11.13 1.80 -6.52
N LYS A 48 11.16 1.96 -7.85
CA LYS A 48 12.15 2.78 -8.54
C LYS A 48 12.00 4.28 -8.24
N GLU A 49 10.77 4.78 -8.15
CA GLU A 49 10.48 6.19 -7.85
C GLU A 49 10.86 6.56 -6.42
N TYR A 50 10.54 5.69 -5.45
CA TYR A 50 10.71 5.97 -4.02
C TYR A 50 12.04 5.45 -3.44
N GLY A 51 12.81 4.68 -4.21
CA GLY A 51 14.19 4.28 -3.89
C GLY A 51 14.35 3.30 -2.72
N SER A 52 13.25 2.90 -2.08
CA SER A 52 13.23 1.93 -1.00
C SER A 52 12.13 0.89 -1.25
N PRO A 53 12.46 -0.42 -1.28
CA PRO A 53 11.45 -1.45 -1.43
C PRO A 53 10.56 -1.54 -0.19
N MET A 54 9.27 -1.80 -0.39
CA MET A 54 8.39 -2.21 0.69
C MET A 54 8.79 -3.61 1.16
N ILE A 55 8.95 -3.79 2.47
CA ILE A 55 9.29 -5.08 3.08
C ILE A 55 8.04 -5.74 3.67
N SER A 56 8.03 -7.07 3.72
CA SER A 56 6.96 -7.79 4.42
C SER A 56 7.04 -7.48 5.91
N LEU A 57 5.89 -7.17 6.50
CA LEU A 57 5.75 -6.93 7.93
C LEU A 57 5.28 -8.19 8.68
N GLY A 58 5.15 -9.34 7.99
CA GLY A 58 4.68 -10.59 8.59
C GLY A 58 3.20 -10.58 8.97
N LEU A 59 2.39 -9.75 8.29
CA LEU A 59 0.96 -9.62 8.55
C LEU A 59 0.21 -10.90 8.17
N LYS A 60 -0.80 -11.23 8.97
CA LYS A 60 -1.82 -12.22 8.62
C LYS A 60 -2.88 -11.59 7.72
N GLN A 61 -3.58 -12.44 6.96
CA GLN A 61 -4.64 -11.99 6.04
C GLN A 61 -5.74 -11.17 6.74
N GLU A 62 -6.11 -11.53 7.97
CA GLU A 62 -7.11 -10.81 8.75
C GLU A 62 -6.64 -9.40 9.14
N GLU A 63 -5.36 -9.25 9.48
CA GLU A 63 -4.76 -7.95 9.81
C GLU A 63 -4.67 -7.06 8.57
N ALA A 64 -4.24 -7.64 7.44
CA ALA A 64 -4.23 -6.94 6.14
C ALA A 64 -5.64 -6.48 5.74
N ARG A 65 -6.66 -7.32 5.99
CA ARG A 65 -8.05 -6.95 5.74
C ARG A 65 -8.51 -5.82 6.65
N ALA A 66 -8.20 -5.86 7.95
CA ALA A 66 -8.53 -4.78 8.88
C ALA A 66 -7.90 -3.44 8.45
N ILE A 67 -6.64 -3.47 8.00
CA ILE A 67 -5.97 -2.27 7.47
C ILE A 67 -6.65 -1.77 6.19
N LEU A 68 -7.03 -2.67 5.28
CA LEU A 68 -7.75 -2.30 4.06
C LEU A 68 -9.10 -1.63 4.37
N GLU A 69 -9.87 -2.15 5.33
CA GLU A 69 -11.14 -1.52 5.72
C GLU A 69 -10.91 -0.16 6.37
N TYR A 70 -9.89 -0.02 7.23
CA TYR A 70 -9.49 1.28 7.77
C TYR A 70 -9.15 2.29 6.66
N LEU A 71 -8.38 1.86 5.65
CA LEU A 71 -8.06 2.69 4.49
C LEU A 71 -9.33 3.07 3.70
N ARG A 72 -10.33 2.19 3.62
CA ARG A 72 -11.61 2.51 2.97
C ARG A 72 -12.40 3.55 3.72
N GLU A 73 -12.60 3.38 5.02
CA GLU A 73 -13.35 4.32 5.85
C GLU A 73 -12.72 5.71 5.80
N ARG A 74 -11.40 5.78 5.98
CA ARG A 74 -10.65 7.03 5.97
C ARG A 74 -10.69 7.75 4.63
N ASN A 75 -10.57 7.02 3.52
CA ASN A 75 -10.55 7.62 2.18
C ASN A 75 -11.95 7.85 1.58
N SER A 76 -13.00 7.29 2.19
CA SER A 76 -14.40 7.54 1.81
C SER A 76 -14.94 8.84 2.41
N THR A 77 -14.32 9.32 3.49
CA THR A 77 -14.74 10.52 4.24
C THR A 77 -14.01 11.80 3.82
N THR A 78 -13.01 11.72 2.94
CA THR A 78 -12.34 12.91 2.39
C THR A 78 -13.22 13.57 1.33
N LYS A 79 -14.01 14.56 1.78
CA LYS A 79 -14.64 15.61 0.97
C LYS A 79 -13.62 16.67 0.57
#